data_AF-A0A3D5X4B9-F1
#
_entry.id   AF-A0A3D5X4B9-F1
#
_cell.length_a   1.000
_cell.length_b   1.000
_cell.length_c   1.000
_cell.angle_alpha   90.00
_cell.angle_beta   90.00
_cell.angle_gamma   90.00
#
_symmetry.space_group_name_H-M   'P 1'
#
loop_
_entity.id
_entity.type
_entity.pdbx_description
1 polymer ?
#
loop_
_entity_poly.entity_id
_entity_poly.type
_entity_poly.pdbx_seq_one_letter_code
_entity_poly.pdbx_strand_id
1 'polypeptide(L)'
;IHACRRNIDITTIVFNNNIYGMTGGQMAPTTLLGMKTATSPYGRTVELNGHPLKITELIAQLPGTEYVTRQAVHTPAAVRRCKRAILKAFQNVGEKKGAQLVEVVSTCSSGWKLSPEKSNEWMVENMFPFYPLGDLKG
;
A
#
# COMPACT_ATOMS: atom_id res chain seq x y z
N ILE A 1 -11.73 -1.16 -6.18
CA ILE A 1 -12.67 -2.31 -6.24
C ILE A 1 -13.62 -2.22 -7.44
N HIS A 2 -14.52 -1.22 -7.53
CA HIS A 2 -15.50 -1.19 -8.63
C HIS A 2 -14.86 -1.11 -10.04
N ALA A 3 -13.81 -0.31 -10.21
CA ALA A 3 -13.07 -0.24 -11.47
C ALA A 3 -12.46 -1.60 -11.85
N CYS A 4 -11.83 -2.28 -10.88
CA CYS A 4 -11.30 -3.64 -11.01
C CYS A 4 -12.37 -4.65 -11.39
N ARG A 5 -13.56 -4.61 -10.78
CA ARG A 5 -14.68 -5.51 -11.11
C ARG A 5 -15.21 -5.30 -12.53
N ARG A 6 -15.16 -4.06 -13.02
CA ARG A 6 -15.60 -3.67 -14.37
C ARG A 6 -14.52 -3.87 -15.43
N ASN A 7 -13.33 -4.35 -15.05
CA ASN A 7 -12.17 -4.42 -15.92
C ASN A 7 -11.85 -3.09 -16.61
N ILE A 8 -11.97 -1.97 -15.87
CA ILE A 8 -11.65 -0.66 -16.43
C ILE A 8 -10.14 -0.58 -16.62
N ASP A 9 -9.74 -0.23 -17.84
CA ASP A 9 -8.36 -0.15 -18.29
C ASP A 9 -7.63 1.06 -17.69
N ILE A 10 -7.25 0.94 -16.42
CA ILE A 10 -6.58 1.98 -15.64
C ILE A 10 -5.49 1.38 -14.76
N THR A 11 -4.45 2.18 -14.51
CA THR A 11 -3.46 1.90 -13.47
C THR A 11 -3.81 2.69 -12.22
N THR A 12 -3.98 2.01 -11.09
CA THR A 12 -4.16 2.63 -9.78
C THR A 12 -2.88 2.47 -8.96
N ILE A 13 -2.31 3.59 -8.48
CA ILE A 13 -1.15 3.59 -7.59
C ILE A 13 -1.62 3.99 -6.19
N VAL A 14 -1.41 3.11 -5.21
CA VAL A 14 -1.82 3.32 -3.82
C VAL A 14 -0.58 3.54 -2.97
N PHE A 15 -0.41 4.75 -2.43
CA PHE A 15 0.64 5.01 -1.44
C PHE A 15 0.12 4.64 -0.06
N ASN A 16 0.60 3.53 0.50
CA ASN A 16 0.20 3.06 1.82
C ASN A 16 1.25 3.45 2.87
N ASN A 17 0.92 4.45 3.67
CA ASN A 17 1.70 4.91 4.82
C ASN A 17 1.01 4.62 6.16
N ASN A 18 0.03 3.71 6.18
CA ASN A 18 -0.71 3.27 7.37
C ASN A 18 -1.48 4.35 8.14
N ILE A 19 -1.63 5.56 7.63
CA ILE A 19 -2.41 6.64 8.26
C ILE A 19 -3.08 7.51 7.19
N TYR A 20 -4.08 8.30 7.57
CA TYR A 20 -4.49 9.43 6.76
C TYR A 20 -3.49 10.58 6.96
N GLY A 21 -2.41 10.56 6.18
CA GLY A 21 -1.27 11.47 6.35
C GLY A 21 -1.63 12.96 6.24
N MET A 22 -2.60 13.31 5.39
CA MET A 22 -3.01 14.70 5.16
C MET A 22 -3.96 15.26 6.24
N THR A 23 -4.57 14.41 7.07
CA THR A 23 -5.53 14.82 8.11
C THR A 23 -4.90 14.82 9.51
N GLY A 24 -3.58 14.99 9.58
CA GLY A 24 -2.83 14.96 10.85
C GLY A 24 -2.54 13.56 11.38
N GLY A 25 -2.60 12.53 10.52
CA GLY A 25 -2.25 11.16 10.88
C GLY A 25 -3.35 10.43 11.63
N GLN A 26 -4.59 10.52 11.14
CA GLN A 26 -5.71 9.73 11.64
C GLN A 26 -5.58 8.25 11.23
N MET A 27 -6.29 7.37 11.94
CA MET A 27 -6.32 5.94 11.64
C MET A 27 -6.87 5.67 10.23
N ALA A 28 -6.08 4.98 9.41
CA ALA A 28 -6.47 4.47 8.11
C ALA A 28 -6.95 3.01 8.22
N PRO A 29 -7.69 2.49 7.22
CA PRO A 29 -8.04 1.08 7.16
C PRO A 29 -6.83 0.14 7.16
N THR A 30 -5.66 0.62 6.71
CA THR A 30 -4.37 -0.10 6.70
C THR A 30 -3.55 0.05 7.98
N THR A 31 -3.93 0.94 8.92
CA THR A 31 -3.19 1.10 10.19
C THR A 31 -3.02 -0.24 10.89
N LEU A 32 -1.79 -0.60 11.27
CA LEU A 32 -1.46 -1.87 11.91
C LEU A 32 -2.09 -1.98 13.31
N LEU A 33 -2.25 -3.21 13.79
CA LEU A 33 -2.64 -3.44 15.19
C LEU A 33 -1.60 -2.83 16.14
N GLY A 34 -2.07 -2.22 17.23
CA GLY A 34 -1.23 -1.53 18.21
C GLY A 34 -0.65 -0.18 17.75
N MET A 35 -0.70 0.15 16.45
CA MET A 35 -0.19 1.42 15.95
C MET A 35 -1.05 2.58 16.45
N LYS A 36 -0.40 3.53 17.14
CA LYS A 36 -1.04 4.75 17.64
C LYS A 36 -1.22 5.77 16.53
N THR A 37 -2.38 6.42 16.49
CA THR A 37 -2.71 7.48 15.54
C THR A 37 -3.47 8.60 16.25
N ALA A 38 -3.76 9.70 15.57
CA ALA A 38 -4.50 10.82 16.15
C ALA A 38 -5.90 10.42 16.65
N THR A 39 -6.56 9.47 15.98
CA THR A 39 -7.91 8.98 16.34
C THR A 39 -7.90 7.62 17.04
N SER A 40 -6.73 6.99 17.19
CA SER A 40 -6.51 5.78 17.98
C SER A 40 -5.31 5.96 18.93
N PRO A 41 -5.40 6.84 19.94
CA PRO A 41 -4.26 7.23 20.79
C PRO A 41 -3.69 6.07 21.62
N TYR A 42 -4.51 5.06 21.90
CA TYR A 42 -4.12 3.84 22.62
C TYR A 42 -3.69 2.70 21.69
N GLY A 43 -3.63 2.95 20.38
CA GLY A 43 -3.35 1.95 19.36
C GLY A 43 -4.62 1.36 18.76
N ARG A 44 -4.53 0.85 17.53
CA ARG A 44 -5.62 0.12 16.90
C ARG A 44 -5.86 -1.22 17.60
N THR A 45 -7.11 -1.54 17.90
CA THR A 45 -7.51 -2.86 18.39
C THR A 45 -8.51 -3.54 17.45
N VAL A 46 -8.53 -4.87 17.44
CA VAL A 46 -9.48 -5.64 16.61
C VAL A 46 -10.91 -5.38 17.07
N GLU A 47 -11.15 -5.34 18.38
CA GLU A 47 -12.49 -5.15 18.96
C GLU A 47 -13.12 -3.81 18.55
N LEU A 48 -12.35 -2.71 18.58
CA LEU A 48 -12.89 -1.37 18.29
C LEU A 48 -12.80 -1.00 16.82
N ASN A 49 -11.83 -1.55 16.08
CA ASN A 49 -11.46 -1.04 14.75
C ASN A 49 -11.36 -2.13 13.68
N GLY A 50 -11.56 -3.40 14.03
CA GLY A 50 -11.35 -4.53 13.13
C GLY A 50 -9.90 -4.73 12.71
N HIS A 51 -9.67 -5.72 11.85
CA HIS A 51 -8.33 -6.04 11.33
C HIS A 51 -7.86 -5.05 10.25
N PRO A 52 -6.56 -4.74 10.18
CA PRO A 52 -6.00 -3.92 9.10
C PRO A 52 -6.26 -4.55 7.74
N LEU A 53 -6.67 -3.71 6.77
CA LEU A 53 -6.95 -4.17 5.42
C LEU A 53 -5.67 -4.39 4.63
N LYS A 54 -5.67 -5.51 3.91
CA LYS A 54 -4.65 -5.94 2.95
C LYS A 54 -5.17 -5.68 1.53
N ILE A 55 -5.10 -4.41 1.11
CA ILE A 55 -5.77 -3.93 -0.11
C ILE A 55 -5.30 -4.73 -1.34
N THR A 56 -4.00 -4.97 -1.47
CA THR A 56 -3.42 -5.65 -2.62
C THR A 56 -3.87 -7.11 -2.72
N GLU A 57 -3.97 -7.82 -1.60
CA GLU A 57 -4.50 -9.19 -1.51
C GLU A 57 -5.98 -9.24 -1.89
N LEU A 58 -6.79 -8.28 -1.41
CA LEU A 58 -8.21 -8.18 -1.76
C LEU A 58 -8.39 -7.93 -3.26
N ILE A 59 -7.55 -7.07 -3.84
CA ILE A 59 -7.65 -6.70 -5.26
C ILE A 59 -7.13 -7.81 -6.17
N ALA A 60 -6.08 -8.53 -5.77
CA ALA A 60 -5.52 -9.66 -6.54
C ALA A 60 -6.55 -10.78 -6.79
N GLN A 61 -7.53 -10.93 -5.89
CA GLN A 61 -8.62 -11.91 -6.06
C GLN A 61 -9.67 -11.48 -7.10
N LEU A 62 -9.67 -10.23 -7.56
CA LEU A 62 -10.67 -9.75 -8.51
C LEU A 62 -10.31 -10.21 -9.94
N PRO A 63 -11.24 -10.83 -10.68
CA PRO A 63 -10.94 -11.36 -12.01
C PRO A 63 -10.60 -10.28 -13.03
N GLY A 64 -11.20 -9.08 -12.94
CA GLY A 64 -10.93 -7.95 -13.84
C GLY A 64 -9.68 -7.12 -13.46
N THR A 65 -8.73 -7.72 -12.74
CA THR A 65 -7.39 -7.14 -12.55
C THR A 65 -6.36 -8.03 -13.22
N GLU A 66 -5.36 -7.45 -13.85
CA GLU A 66 -4.31 -8.22 -14.51
C GLU A 66 -3.06 -8.27 -13.64
N TYR A 67 -2.50 -7.10 -13.33
CA TYR A 67 -1.29 -6.98 -12.54
C TYR A 67 -1.57 -6.32 -11.20
N VAL A 68 -1.20 -7.00 -10.13
CA VAL A 68 -1.39 -6.53 -8.76
C VAL A 68 -0.10 -6.77 -8.00
N THR A 69 0.57 -5.69 -7.58
CA THR A 69 1.91 -5.74 -6.99
C THR A 69 2.04 -4.78 -5.82
N ARG A 70 2.92 -5.14 -4.87
CA ARG A 70 3.30 -4.31 -3.74
C ARG A 70 4.81 -4.02 -3.79
N GLN A 71 5.15 -2.74 -3.76
CA GLN A 71 6.51 -2.23 -3.87
C GLN A 71 6.81 -1.24 -2.73
N ALA A 72 8.07 -0.81 -2.63
CA ALA A 72 8.51 0.23 -1.71
C ALA A 72 9.64 1.05 -2.37
N VAL A 73 10.01 2.17 -1.75
CA VAL A 73 11.02 3.11 -2.28
C VAL A 73 12.11 3.51 -1.28
N HIS A 74 12.22 2.79 -0.15
CA HIS A 74 13.17 3.08 0.93
C HIS A 74 14.66 2.89 0.59
N THR A 75 14.99 2.19 -0.50
CA THR A 75 16.37 2.02 -0.97
C THR A 75 16.48 2.26 -2.48
N PRO A 76 17.67 2.60 -3.01
CA PRO A 76 17.87 2.74 -4.46
C PRO A 76 17.46 1.50 -5.26
N ALA A 77 17.69 0.30 -4.71
CA ALA A 77 17.26 -0.95 -5.33
C ALA A 77 15.73 -1.07 -5.36
N ALA A 78 15.05 -0.70 -4.27
CA ALA A 78 13.60 -0.70 -4.20
C ALA A 78 12.99 0.34 -5.15
N VAL A 79 13.59 1.53 -5.28
CA VAL A 79 13.19 2.55 -6.28
C VAL A 79 13.23 1.98 -7.69
N ARG A 80 14.31 1.28 -8.06
CA ARG A 80 14.42 0.64 -9.39
C ARG A 80 13.36 -0.44 -9.60
N ARG A 81 13.04 -1.25 -8.59
CA ARG A 81 11.95 -2.25 -8.66
C ARG A 81 10.59 -1.59 -8.82
N CYS A 82 10.28 -0.59 -8.00
CA CYS A 82 9.04 0.16 -8.04
C CYS A 82 8.84 0.83 -9.41
N LYS A 83 9.88 1.49 -9.95
CA LYS A 83 9.86 2.06 -11.30
C LYS A 83 9.47 1.01 -12.36
N ARG A 84 10.09 -0.18 -12.34
CA ARG A 84 9.76 -1.25 -13.29
C ARG A 84 8.32 -1.73 -13.15
N ALA A 85 7.84 -1.88 -11.92
CA ALA A 85 6.47 -2.29 -11.64
C ALA A 85 5.45 -1.27 -12.19
N ILE A 86 5.67 0.03 -11.96
CA ILE A 86 4.81 1.10 -12.49
C ILE A 86 4.84 1.10 -14.03
N LEU A 87 6.01 0.93 -14.65
CA LEU A 87 6.12 0.83 -16.10
C LEU A 87 5.36 -0.38 -16.66
N LYS A 88 5.49 -1.57 -16.04
CA LYS A 88 4.71 -2.77 -16.42
C LYS A 88 3.19 -2.49 -16.34
N ALA A 89 2.73 -1.85 -15.26
CA ALA A 89 1.32 -1.51 -15.11
C ALA A 89 0.82 -0.60 -16.24
N PHE A 90 1.57 0.47 -16.58
CA PHE A 90 1.18 1.34 -17.69
C PHE A 90 1.23 0.64 -19.05
N GLN A 91 2.20 -0.25 -19.29
CA GLN A 91 2.28 -1.05 -20.51
C GLN A 91 1.04 -1.95 -20.67
N ASN A 92 0.62 -2.62 -19.58
CA ASN A 92 -0.57 -3.47 -19.59
C ASN A 92 -1.85 -2.70 -19.95
N VAL A 93 -1.97 -1.44 -19.51
CA VAL A 93 -3.09 -0.57 -19.91
C VAL A 93 -2.99 -0.19 -21.40
N GLY A 94 -1.79 0.12 -21.91
CA GLY A 94 -1.59 0.33 -23.35
C GLY A 94 -2.03 -0.87 -24.22
N GLU A 95 -1.94 -2.08 -23.66
CA GLU A 95 -2.34 -3.34 -24.28
C GLU A 95 -3.79 -3.76 -23.97
N LYS A 96 -4.57 -2.93 -23.28
CA LYS A 96 -5.97 -3.19 -22.87
C LYS A 96 -6.16 -4.45 -22.05
N LYS A 97 -5.18 -4.80 -21.21
CA LYS A 97 -5.24 -5.99 -20.35
C LYS A 97 -6.16 -5.82 -19.14
N GLY A 98 -6.63 -4.60 -18.86
CA GLY A 98 -7.59 -4.36 -17.79
C GLY A 98 -7.05 -3.52 -16.64
N ALA A 99 -7.65 -3.67 -15.46
CA ALA A 99 -7.25 -2.88 -14.29
C ALA A 99 -5.92 -3.35 -13.71
N GLN A 100 -5.05 -2.41 -13.35
CA GLN A 100 -3.77 -2.65 -12.71
C GLN A 100 -3.74 -1.98 -11.33
N LEU A 101 -3.08 -2.60 -10.35
CA LEU A 101 -2.84 -1.98 -9.04
C LEU A 101 -1.38 -2.12 -8.62
N VAL A 102 -0.77 -0.98 -8.28
CA VAL A 102 0.56 -0.89 -7.67
C VAL A 102 0.41 -0.27 -6.29
N GLU A 103 0.53 -1.06 -5.24
CA GLU A 103 0.68 -0.54 -3.88
C GLU A 103 2.14 -0.17 -3.64
N VAL A 104 2.40 1.03 -3.12
CA VAL A 104 3.71 1.48 -2.66
C VAL A 104 3.63 1.67 -1.16
N VAL A 105 4.21 0.73 -0.41
CA VAL A 105 4.42 0.87 1.04
C VAL A 105 5.43 2.01 1.24
N SER A 106 5.00 3.07 1.91
CA SER A 106 5.72 4.34 1.98
C SER A 106 5.74 4.90 3.40
N THR A 107 6.71 5.78 3.63
CA THR A 107 6.88 6.44 4.93
C THR A 107 6.10 7.74 5.01
N CYS A 108 5.62 8.10 6.21
CA CYS A 108 5.11 9.43 6.51
C CYS A 108 5.80 9.99 7.77
N SER A 109 7.02 10.49 7.62
CA SER A 109 7.85 10.96 8.74
C SER A 109 7.15 11.98 9.65
N SER A 110 6.42 12.93 9.05
CA SER A 110 5.64 13.93 9.80
C SER A 110 4.50 13.27 10.59
N GLY A 111 3.71 12.40 9.95
CA GLY A 111 2.57 11.75 10.59
C GLY A 111 2.98 10.70 11.64
N TRP A 112 4.12 10.05 11.46
CA TRP A 112 4.67 9.08 12.41
C TRP A 112 5.52 9.73 13.51
N LYS A 113 5.87 11.02 13.36
CA LYS A 113 6.76 11.77 14.26
C LYS A 113 8.14 11.10 14.41
N LEU A 114 8.65 10.57 13.29
CA LEU A 114 9.97 9.94 13.17
C LEU A 114 10.83 10.71 12.17
N SER A 115 12.15 10.68 12.34
CA SER A 115 13.07 11.14 11.30
C SER A 115 12.95 10.26 10.05
N PRO A 116 13.27 10.75 8.84
CA PRO A 116 13.21 9.95 7.61
C PRO A 116 13.92 8.59 7.68
N GLU A 117 15.08 8.52 8.32
CA GLU A 117 15.84 7.27 8.53
C GLU A 117 15.05 6.28 9.39
N LYS A 118 14.71 6.66 10.63
CA LYS A 118 13.86 5.87 11.53
C LYS A 118 12.52 5.45 10.92
N SER A 119 11.92 6.28 10.06
CA SER A 119 10.70 5.91 9.35
C SER A 119 10.95 4.72 8.40
N ASN A 120 12.07 4.70 7.69
CA ASN A 120 12.42 3.57 6.83
C ASN A 120 12.67 2.30 7.66
N GLU A 121 13.43 2.40 8.75
CA GLU A 121 13.68 1.29 9.66
C GLU A 121 12.36 0.71 10.21
N TRP A 122 11.51 1.58 10.77
CA TRP A 122 10.23 1.18 11.32
C TRP A 122 9.32 0.53 10.27
N MET A 123 9.29 1.06 9.05
CA MET A 123 8.52 0.48 7.95
C MET A 123 9.02 -0.94 7.60
N VAL A 124 10.33 -1.15 7.52
CA VAL A 124 10.91 -2.47 7.25
C VAL A 124 10.58 -3.46 8.35
N GLU A 125 10.69 -3.03 9.61
CA GLU A 125 10.46 -3.89 10.79
C GLU A 125 8.99 -4.21 11.04
N ASN A 126 8.08 -3.26 10.79
CA ASN A 126 6.69 -3.36 11.23
C ASN A 126 5.70 -3.51 10.06
N MET A 127 5.92 -2.78 8.97
CA MET A 127 4.98 -2.81 7.83
C MET A 127 5.25 -3.99 6.92
N PHE A 128 6.51 -4.28 6.55
CA PHE A 128 6.81 -5.34 5.58
C PHE A 128 6.39 -6.75 6.03
N PRO A 129 6.48 -7.14 7.31
CA PRO A 129 5.97 -8.44 7.75
C PRO A 129 4.47 -8.59 7.51
N PHE A 130 3.71 -7.51 7.67
CA PHE A 130 2.26 -7.52 7.45
C PHE A 130 1.87 -7.30 5.97
N TYR A 131 2.66 -6.48 5.26
CA TYR A 131 2.51 -6.07 3.88
C TYR A 131 3.73 -6.53 3.05
N PRO A 132 3.87 -7.84 2.78
CA PRO A 132 5.03 -8.38 2.08
C PRO A 132 5.12 -7.83 0.65
N LEU A 133 6.31 -7.38 0.28
CA LEU A 133 6.59 -6.85 -1.06
C LEU A 133 6.61 -7.99 -2.10
N GLY A 134 6.22 -7.68 -3.33
CA GLY A 134 6.22 -8.62 -4.45
C GLY A 134 4.99 -8.51 -5.34
N ASP A 135 4.95 -9.38 -6.34
CA ASP A 135 3.80 -9.50 -7.25
C ASP A 135 2.82 -10.52 -6.66
N LEU A 136 1.55 -10.12 -6.52
CA LEU A 136 0.47 -10.98 -6.02
C LEU A 136 -0.38 -11.53 -7.17
N LYS A 137 -0.40 -10.83 -8.31
CA LYS A 137 -1.01 -11.26 -9.56
C LYS A 137 -0.15 -10.74 -10.71
N GLY A 138 0.20 -11.61 -11.66
CA GLY A 138 1.34 -11.42 -12.56
C GLY A 138 0.98 -11.57 -14.02
#